data_AF-A0A177L633-F1
#
_entry.id   AF-A0A177L633-F1
#
_cell.length_a   1.000
_cell.length_b   1.000
_cell.length_c   1.000
_cell.angle_alpha   90.00
_cell.angle_beta   90.00
_cell.angle_gamma   90.00
#
_symmetry.space_group_name_H-M   'P 1'
#
loop_
_entity.id
_entity.type
_entity.pdbx_description
1 polymer ?
#
loop_
_entity_poly.entity_id
_entity_poly.type
_entity_poly.pdbx_seq_one_letter_code
_entity_poly.pdbx_strand_id
1 'polypeptide(L)'
;MFDERIALKIRLDQLADAEVRVMQEFKKEREVIFSRLQELDSVDEPDARSVATITTIGLPPRARRGRRSESLTELRKTAVVVLKEQNTPIRGIELQRFVEERTGKKIANMTTFMNGLERENERVRKLGRGLYMYEYDM
;
A
#
# COMPACT_ATOMS: atom_id res chain seq x y z
N MET A 1 32.05 -19.55 -39.54
CA MET A 1 31.11 -18.41 -39.63
C MET A 1 30.33 -18.37 -38.33
N PHE A 2 29.98 -17.18 -37.85
CA PHE A 2 29.18 -17.04 -36.63
C PHE A 2 27.72 -17.18 -37.05
N ASP A 3 27.18 -18.39 -36.91
CA ASP A 3 25.84 -18.70 -37.41
C ASP A 3 24.77 -18.16 -36.44
N GLU A 4 23.62 -17.74 -36.98
CA GLU A 4 22.49 -17.18 -36.22
C GLU A 4 22.07 -18.09 -35.05
N ARG A 5 22.14 -19.41 -35.24
CA ARG A 5 21.86 -20.41 -34.21
C ARG A 5 22.77 -20.28 -32.98
N ILE A 6 24.06 -19.96 -33.19
CA ILE A 6 25.04 -19.79 -32.12
C ILE A 6 24.77 -18.47 -31.37
N ALA A 7 24.44 -17.41 -32.10
CA ALA A 7 24.07 -16.12 -31.50
C ALA A 7 22.83 -16.24 -30.59
N LEU A 8 21.80 -16.97 -31.04
CA LEU A 8 20.60 -17.22 -30.25
C LEU A 8 20.89 -18.06 -28.99
N LYS A 9 21.75 -19.08 -29.11
CA LYS A 9 22.16 -19.89 -27.95
C LYS A 9 22.88 -19.06 -26.88
N ILE A 10 23.81 -18.21 -27.30
CA ILE A 10 24.52 -17.29 -26.40
C ILE A 10 23.54 -16.32 -25.74
N ARG A 11 22.54 -15.83 -26.49
CA ARG A 11 21.54 -14.92 -25.94
C ARG A 11 20.64 -15.61 -24.89
N LEU A 12 20.30 -16.87 -25.09
CA LEU A 12 19.56 -17.66 -24.09
C LEU A 12 20.35 -17.82 -22.80
N ASP A 13 21.63 -18.15 -22.88
CA ASP A 13 22.49 -18.29 -21.70
C ASP A 13 22.60 -16.95 -20.94
N GLN A 14 22.74 -15.83 -21.66
CA GLN A 14 22.73 -14.49 -21.05
C GLN A 14 21.41 -14.16 -20.33
N LEU A 15 20.27 -14.57 -20.89
CA LEU A 15 18.96 -14.33 -20.27
C LEU A 15 18.81 -15.18 -19.00
N ALA A 16 19.20 -16.45 -19.03
CA ALA A 16 19.19 -17.30 -17.85
C ALA A 16 20.06 -16.73 -16.71
N ASP A 17 21.26 -16.24 -17.05
CA ASP A 17 22.14 -15.58 -16.07
C ASP A 17 21.52 -14.30 -15.49
N ALA A 18 20.82 -13.51 -16.32
CA ALA A 18 20.14 -12.30 -15.88
C ALA A 18 18.96 -12.63 -14.95
N GLU A 19 18.16 -13.65 -15.27
CA GLU A 19 17.04 -14.12 -14.44
C GLU A 19 17.51 -14.54 -13.04
N VAL A 20 18.60 -15.31 -12.97
CA VAL A 20 19.18 -15.75 -11.69
C VAL A 20 19.64 -14.56 -10.85
N ARG A 21 20.29 -13.55 -11.46
CA ARG A 21 20.75 -12.36 -10.74
C ARG A 21 19.58 -11.58 -10.15
N VAL A 22 18.54 -11.34 -10.94
CA VAL A 22 17.34 -10.63 -10.48
C VAL A 22 16.68 -11.39 -9.33
N MET A 23 16.54 -12.71 -9.43
CA MET A 23 16.03 -13.54 -8.33
C MET A 23 16.89 -13.44 -7.06
N GLN A 24 18.21 -13.38 -7.18
CA GLN A 24 19.11 -13.25 -6.04
C GLN A 24 18.99 -11.88 -5.36
N GLU A 25 18.84 -10.80 -6.13
CA GLU A 25 18.62 -9.45 -5.59
C GLU A 25 17.33 -9.40 -4.78
N PHE A 26 16.21 -9.90 -5.32
CA PHE A 26 14.95 -9.98 -4.58
C PHE A 26 15.04 -10.85 -3.32
N LYS A 27 15.80 -11.96 -3.36
CA LYS A 27 16.02 -12.79 -2.17
C LYS A 27 16.78 -12.04 -1.09
N LYS A 28 17.84 -11.30 -1.45
CA LYS A 28 18.60 -10.48 -0.51
C LYS A 28 17.74 -9.38 0.12
N GLU A 29 16.95 -8.67 -0.68
CA GLU A 29 16.02 -7.65 -0.17
C GLU A 29 15.00 -8.27 0.80
N ARG A 30 14.46 -9.43 0.45
CA ARG A 30 13.53 -10.17 1.31
C ARG A 30 14.18 -10.56 2.64
N GLU A 31 15.41 -11.04 2.62
CA GLU A 31 16.16 -11.41 3.83
C GLU A 31 16.40 -10.19 4.72
N VAL A 32 16.81 -9.05 4.15
CA VAL A 32 16.99 -7.80 4.89
C VAL A 32 15.70 -7.35 5.57
N ILE A 33 14.57 -7.37 4.83
CA ILE A 33 13.26 -7.03 5.40
C ILE A 33 12.88 -8.00 6.51
N PHE A 34 13.10 -9.31 6.30
CA PHE A 34 12.77 -10.34 7.28
C PHE A 34 13.57 -10.18 8.57
N SER A 35 14.89 -9.98 8.49
CA SER A 35 15.73 -9.69 9.66
C SER A 35 15.26 -8.45 10.40
N ARG A 36 14.89 -7.38 9.66
CA ARG A 36 14.39 -6.15 10.29
C ARG A 36 13.05 -6.36 11.00
N LEU A 37 12.15 -7.17 10.45
CA LEU A 37 10.89 -7.52 11.10
C LEU A 37 11.14 -8.34 12.37
N GLN A 38 12.03 -9.32 12.32
CA GLN A 38 12.40 -10.13 13.48
C GLN A 38 13.00 -9.30 14.62
N GLU A 39 13.81 -8.28 14.30
CA GLU A 39 14.31 -7.32 15.28
C GLU A 39 13.18 -6.53 15.95
N LEU A 40 12.21 -6.05 15.16
CA LEU A 40 11.06 -5.31 15.68
C LEU A 40 10.20 -6.18 16.60
N ASP A 41 9.93 -7.42 16.21
CA ASP A 41 9.19 -8.40 17.01
C ASP A 41 9.94 -8.74 18.33
N SER A 42 11.27 -8.67 18.34
CA SER A 42 12.09 -8.91 19.55
C SER A 42 12.11 -7.71 20.50
N VAL A 43 11.85 -6.50 20.00
CA VAL A 43 11.85 -5.25 20.80
C VAL A 43 10.47 -4.98 21.42
N ASP A 44 9.39 -5.56 20.87
CA ASP A 44 8.02 -5.47 21.38
C ASP A 44 7.70 -6.40 22.56
N GLU A 45 8.69 -7.11 23.14
CA GLU A 45 8.52 -7.90 24.38
C GLU A 45 8.98 -7.13 25.64
N PRO A 46 8.08 -6.34 26.25
CA PRO A 46 7.97 -6.26 27.70
C PRO A 46 6.66 -6.92 28.18
N ASP A 47 6.82 -7.95 28.99
CA ASP A 47 5.83 -8.53 29.92
C ASP A 47 4.55 -9.24 29.38
N ALA A 48 4.62 -10.57 29.55
CA ALA A 48 3.64 -11.41 30.26
C ALA A 48 2.34 -11.87 29.56
N ARG A 49 2.24 -13.21 29.49
CA ARG A 49 1.03 -14.02 29.79
C ARG A 49 -0.25 -13.66 29.03
N SER A 50 -0.34 -14.03 27.75
CA SER A 50 -1.65 -14.27 27.12
C SER A 50 -1.64 -15.31 25.98
N VAL A 51 -0.64 -16.18 25.91
CA VAL A 51 -0.46 -17.11 24.77
C VAL A 51 -1.10 -18.50 24.97
N ALA A 52 -2.14 -18.61 25.81
CA ALA A 52 -2.77 -19.90 26.16
C ALA A 52 -4.21 -20.08 25.63
N THR A 53 -4.59 -19.45 24.50
CA THR A 53 -5.98 -19.57 23.97
C THR A 53 -6.09 -19.87 22.47
N ILE A 54 -5.08 -20.49 21.84
CA ILE A 54 -5.12 -20.80 20.38
C ILE A 54 -5.64 -22.23 20.07
N THR A 55 -6.22 -22.95 21.04
CA THR A 55 -6.87 -24.26 20.80
C THR A 55 -8.35 -24.24 21.15
N THR A 56 -9.14 -23.40 20.47
CA THR A 56 -10.56 -23.70 20.26
C THR A 56 -10.95 -23.38 18.81
N ILE A 57 -11.19 -24.44 18.05
CA ILE A 57 -11.85 -24.40 16.74
C ILE A 57 -13.32 -24.05 17.01
N GLY A 58 -13.58 -22.75 17.17
CA GLY A 58 -14.92 -22.18 17.30
C GLY A 58 -15.18 -21.27 16.11
N LEU A 59 -16.41 -21.32 15.59
CA LEU A 59 -16.93 -20.52 14.47
C LEU A 59 -16.33 -19.10 14.39
N PRO A 60 -16.05 -18.59 13.17
CA PRO A 60 -15.40 -17.31 13.01
C PRO A 60 -16.25 -16.23 13.70
N PRO A 61 -15.69 -15.46 14.65
CA PRO A 61 -16.40 -14.35 15.23
C PRO A 61 -16.74 -13.40 14.09
N ARG A 62 -18.04 -13.14 13.90
CA ARG A 62 -18.55 -12.16 12.94
C ARG A 62 -17.68 -10.91 13.04
N ALA A 63 -17.09 -10.56 11.90
CA ALA A 63 -16.12 -9.50 11.70
C ALA A 63 -16.24 -8.42 12.78
N ARG A 64 -15.19 -8.27 13.59
CA ARG A 64 -14.95 -7.05 14.34
C ARG A 64 -14.99 -5.94 13.30
N ARG A 65 -16.15 -5.27 13.16
CA ARG A 65 -16.30 -4.05 12.37
C ARG A 65 -15.24 -3.13 12.94
N GLY A 66 -14.12 -3.03 12.22
CA GLY A 66 -12.92 -2.38 12.68
C GLY A 66 -13.34 -1.02 13.22
N ARG A 67 -13.00 -0.78 14.49
CA ARG A 67 -13.13 0.52 15.12
C ARG A 67 -12.49 1.52 14.15
N ARG A 68 -13.32 2.24 13.38
CA ARG A 68 -12.83 3.26 12.44
C ARG A 68 -12.02 4.20 13.30
N SER A 69 -10.71 4.27 13.08
CA SER A 69 -9.89 5.19 13.84
C SER A 69 -10.41 6.59 13.55
N GLU A 70 -10.66 7.37 14.58
CA GLU A 70 -11.10 8.76 14.47
C GLU A 70 -10.18 9.55 13.51
N SER A 71 -8.89 9.25 13.60
CA SER A 71 -7.82 9.63 12.66
C SER A 71 -8.17 9.41 11.17
N LEU A 72 -8.72 8.25 10.80
CA LEU A 72 -9.07 7.95 9.41
C LEU A 72 -10.24 8.83 8.92
N THR A 73 -11.21 9.07 9.79
CA THR A 73 -12.35 9.94 9.47
C THR A 73 -11.90 11.38 9.25
N GLU A 74 -10.98 11.89 10.07
CA GLU A 74 -10.37 13.21 9.91
C GLU A 74 -9.57 13.35 8.62
N LEU A 75 -8.73 12.35 8.30
CA LEU A 75 -7.98 12.30 7.04
C LEU A 75 -8.92 12.38 5.83
N ARG A 76 -10.00 11.60 5.85
CA ARG A 76 -10.99 11.59 4.77
C ARG A 76 -11.72 12.91 4.63
N LYS A 77 -12.15 13.50 5.75
CA LYS A 77 -12.80 14.82 5.76
C LYS A 77 -11.89 15.89 5.15
N THR A 78 -10.60 15.87 5.52
CA THR A 78 -9.61 16.81 5.00
C THR A 78 -9.35 16.59 3.51
N ALA A 79 -9.28 15.33 3.06
CA ALA A 79 -9.12 15.00 1.65
C ALA A 79 -10.27 15.56 0.79
N VAL A 80 -11.53 15.48 1.26
CA VAL A 80 -12.67 16.08 0.55
C VAL A 80 -12.53 17.61 0.45
N VAL A 81 -12.07 18.27 1.52
CA VAL A 81 -11.84 19.73 1.50
C VAL A 81 -10.79 20.11 0.46
N VAL A 82 -9.66 19.40 0.42
CA VAL A 82 -8.61 19.63 -0.59
C VAL A 82 -9.14 19.43 -2.01
N LEU A 83 -9.90 18.36 -2.25
CA LEU A 83 -10.47 18.09 -3.57
C LEU A 83 -11.49 19.16 -4.00
N LYS A 84 -12.26 19.71 -3.06
CA LYS A 84 -13.18 20.82 -3.32
C LYS A 84 -12.47 22.13 -3.64
N GLU A 85 -11.33 22.40 -3.00
CA GLU A 85 -10.58 23.63 -3.24
C GLU A 85 -9.87 23.64 -4.59
N GLN A 86 -9.31 22.50 -4.99
CA GLN A 86 -8.53 22.42 -6.22
C GLN A 86 -9.39 22.55 -7.48
N ASN A 87 -10.68 22.15 -7.44
CA ASN A 87 -11.64 22.18 -8.57
C ASN A 87 -11.16 21.54 -9.88
N THR A 88 -9.96 20.94 -9.90
CA THR A 88 -9.31 20.28 -11.02
C THR A 88 -8.84 18.90 -10.60
N PRO A 89 -8.65 17.96 -11.55
CA PRO A 89 -8.08 16.66 -11.25
C PRO A 89 -6.69 16.78 -10.62
N ILE A 90 -6.52 16.23 -9.41
CA ILE A 90 -5.26 16.24 -8.65
C ILE A 90 -4.60 14.85 -8.66
N ARG A 91 -3.26 14.83 -8.67
CA ARG A 91 -2.51 13.58 -8.54
C ARG A 91 -2.59 13.05 -7.12
N GLY A 92 -2.66 11.73 -6.95
CA GLY A 92 -2.74 11.08 -5.65
C GLY A 92 -1.57 11.43 -4.72
N ILE A 93 -0.38 11.63 -5.27
CA ILE A 93 0.82 12.04 -4.51
C ILE A 93 0.64 13.48 -3.96
N GLU A 94 0.07 14.38 -4.76
CA GLU A 94 -0.17 15.76 -4.34
C GLU A 94 -1.30 15.82 -3.31
N LEU A 95 -2.39 15.08 -3.55
CA LEU A 95 -3.48 14.92 -2.59
C LEU A 95 -2.96 14.37 -1.26
N GLN A 96 -2.08 13.36 -1.30
CA GLN A 96 -1.41 12.84 -0.11
C GLN A 96 -0.73 13.96 0.67
N ARG A 97 0.16 14.68 -0.01
CA ARG A 97 0.97 15.73 0.60
C ARG A 97 0.09 16.79 1.27
N PHE A 98 -0.95 17.27 0.58
CA PHE A 98 -1.84 18.27 1.15
C PHE A 98 -2.62 17.77 2.37
N VAL A 99 -3.06 16.51 2.37
CA VAL A 99 -3.77 15.93 3.50
C VAL A 99 -2.83 15.70 4.68
N GLU A 100 -1.63 15.18 4.45
CA GLU A 100 -0.63 14.95 5.50
C GLU A 100 -0.12 16.26 6.09
N GLU A 101 0.07 17.30 5.27
CA GLU A 101 0.52 18.63 5.71
C GLU A 101 -0.53 19.32 6.60
N ARG A 102 -1.82 19.19 6.26
CA ARG A 102 -2.91 19.77 7.06
C ARG A 102 -3.22 19.01 8.34
N THR A 103 -3.07 17.69 8.33
CA THR A 103 -3.46 16.84 9.47
C THR A 103 -2.29 16.42 10.36
N GLY A 104 -1.06 16.49 9.86
CA GLY A 104 0.14 15.94 10.51
C GLY A 104 0.17 14.41 10.55
N LYS A 105 -0.76 13.72 9.86
CA LYS A 105 -0.93 12.26 9.92
C LYS A 105 -0.65 11.65 8.55
N LYS A 106 0.10 10.55 8.53
CA LYS A 106 0.50 9.88 7.28
C LYS A 106 -0.56 8.94 6.72
N ILE A 107 -0.68 8.90 5.40
CA ILE A 107 -1.50 7.94 4.68
C ILE A 107 -0.61 6.76 4.25
N ALA A 108 -0.84 5.58 4.81
CA ALA A 108 -0.02 4.41 4.53
C ALA A 108 -0.19 3.88 3.10
N ASN A 109 -1.44 3.71 2.64
CA ASN A 109 -1.74 3.20 1.30
C ASN A 109 -2.80 4.07 0.64
N MET A 110 -2.38 4.83 -0.38
CA MET A 110 -3.25 5.75 -1.10
C MET A 110 -4.43 5.04 -1.79
N THR A 111 -4.21 3.88 -2.39
CA THR A 111 -5.27 3.14 -3.09
C THR A 111 -6.36 2.70 -2.12
N THR A 112 -5.99 2.11 -0.99
CA THR A 112 -6.96 1.70 0.04
C THR A 112 -7.68 2.90 0.65
N PHE A 113 -6.94 3.99 0.88
CA PHE A 113 -7.50 5.23 1.40
C PHE A 113 -8.54 5.83 0.46
N MET A 114 -8.21 5.98 -0.83
CA MET A 114 -9.10 6.55 -1.84
C MET A 114 -10.29 5.65 -2.14
N ASN A 115 -10.11 4.34 -2.24
CA ASN A 115 -11.23 3.40 -2.35
C ASN A 115 -12.20 3.53 -1.16
N GLY A 116 -11.68 3.76 0.04
CA GLY A 116 -12.51 4.02 1.22
C GLY A 116 -13.20 5.38 1.18
N LEU A 117 -12.52 6.40 0.66
CA LEU A 117 -13.03 7.76 0.52
C LEU A 117 -14.17 7.85 -0.51
N GLU A 118 -14.00 7.21 -1.66
CA GLU A 118 -14.99 7.12 -2.74
C GLU A 118 -16.27 6.40 -2.28
N ARG A 119 -16.14 5.34 -1.46
CA ARG A 119 -17.29 4.63 -0.88
C ARG A 119 -18.10 5.46 0.11
N GLU A 120 -17.48 6.45 0.74
CA GLU A 120 -18.13 7.33 1.73
C GLU A 120 -18.60 8.64 1.11
N ASN A 121 -18.03 9.05 -0.03
CA ASN A 121 -18.36 10.28 -0.74
C ASN A 121 -18.49 9.99 -2.24
N GLU A 122 -19.73 9.83 -2.72
CA GLU A 122 -20.05 9.52 -4.12
C GLU A 122 -19.56 10.58 -5.12
N ARG A 123 -19.27 11.80 -4.64
CA ARG A 123 -18.77 12.93 -5.42
C ARG A 123 -17.26 12.90 -5.65
N VAL A 124 -16.52 12.09 -4.89
CA VAL A 124 -15.10 11.89 -5.15
C VAL A 124 -14.97 10.81 -6.21
N ARG A 125 -14.36 11.14 -7.35
CA ARG A 125 -14.16 10.19 -8.44
C ARG A 125 -12.71 10.07 -8.85
N LYS A 126 -12.36 8.86 -9.27
CA LYS A 126 -11.10 8.55 -9.92
C LYS A 126 -11.25 8.73 -11.43
N LEU A 127 -10.49 9.68 -11.98
CA LEU A 127 -10.51 10.00 -13.41
C LEU A 127 -9.49 9.16 -14.20
N GLY A 128 -8.46 8.65 -13.53
CA GLY A 128 -7.38 7.88 -14.16
C GLY A 128 -6.40 7.28 -13.16
N ARG A 129 -5.26 6.80 -13.63
CA ARG A 129 -4.22 6.20 -12.78
C ARG A 129 -3.69 7.24 -11.79
N GLY A 130 -4.15 7.15 -10.54
CA GLY A 130 -3.74 8.05 -9.46
C GLY A 130 -4.21 9.49 -9.67
N LEU A 131 -5.30 9.71 -10.40
CA LEU A 131 -5.87 11.04 -10.63
C LEU A 131 -7.29 11.09 -10.05
N TYR A 132 -7.56 12.08 -9.21
CA TYR A 132 -8.79 12.18 -8.43
C TYR A 132 -9.39 13.58 -8.54
N MET A 133 -10.73 13.68 -8.48
CA MET A 133 -11.44 14.95 -8.60
C MET A 133 -12.70 14.92 -7.73
N TYR A 134 -13.16 16.11 -7.31
CA TYR A 134 -14.49 16.29 -6.76
C TYR A 134 -15.44 16.73 -7.89
N GLU A 135 -16.46 15.93 -8.17
CA GLU A 135 -17.51 16.30 -9.11
C GLU A 135 -18.56 17.17 -8.39
N TYR A 136 -18.79 18.36 -8.93
CA TYR A 136 -19.98 19.14 -8.63
C TYR A 136 -21.01 18.75 -9.68
N ASP A 137 -22.15 18.21 -9.26
CA ASP A 137 -23.29 18.03 -10.15
C ASP A 137 -23.56 19.40 -10.82
N MET A 138 -23.36 19.46 -12.13
CA MET A 138 -23.70 20.63 -12.96
C MET A 138 -25.21 20.79 -13.02
#